data_AF-A0A1I6NZZ0-F1
#
_entry.id   AF-A0A1I6NZZ0-F1
#
_cell.length_a   1.000
_cell.length_b   1.000
_cell.length_c   1.000
_cell.angle_alpha   90.00
_cell.angle_beta   90.00
_cell.angle_gamma   90.00
#
_symmetry.space_group_name_H-M   'P 1'
#
loop_
_entity.id
_entity.type
_entity.pdbx_description
1 polymer ?
#
loop_
_entity_poly.entity_id
_entity_poly.type
_entity_poly.pdbx_seq_one_letter_code
_entity_poly.pdbx_strand_id
1 'polypeptide(L)'
;MIEQGPRIAREFHVGVGGDRWALMRDLQTGQPYVSHSPGDDAPEVQLDLGSFLVLFTGEEREKLLRLIGSLLPDEDARADADGRAGTSRPLTFVSRWLPNR
;
A
#
# COMPACT_ATOMS: atom_id res chain seq x y z
N MET A 1 -9.87 0.52 24.78
CA MET A 1 -9.26 -0.56 23.97
C MET A 1 -9.56 -0.24 22.53
N ILE A 2 -8.57 0.18 21.75
CA ILE A 2 -8.78 0.43 20.32
C ILE A 2 -8.72 -0.95 19.66
N GLU A 3 -9.88 -1.49 19.29
CA GLU A 3 -9.96 -2.73 18.54
C GLU A 3 -9.28 -2.50 17.20
N GLN A 4 -8.04 -2.98 17.05
CA GLN A 4 -7.38 -2.96 15.77
C GLN A 4 -8.09 -4.00 14.91
N GLY A 5 -9.05 -3.53 14.11
CA GLY A 5 -9.70 -4.35 13.09
C GLY A 5 -8.66 -5.10 12.26
N PRO A 6 -9.01 -6.27 11.72
CA PRO A 6 -8.04 -7.09 11.02
C PRO A 6 -7.50 -6.26 9.84
N ARG A 7 -6.19 -6.10 9.78
CA ARG A 7 -5.50 -5.18 8.86
C ARG A 7 -4.25 -5.85 8.30
N ILE A 8 -3.98 -5.62 7.02
CA ILE A 8 -2.76 -6.10 6.37
C ILE A 8 -1.80 -4.92 6.29
N ALA A 9 -0.57 -5.14 6.73
CA ALA A 9 0.49 -4.13 6.73
C ALA A 9 1.64 -4.60 5.82
N ARG A 10 2.16 -3.69 4.99
CA ARG A 10 3.43 -3.86 4.29
C ARG A 10 4.30 -2.64 4.54
N GLU A 11 5.37 -2.84 5.31
CA GLU A 11 6.39 -1.81 5.51
C GLU A 11 7.10 -1.50 4.19
N PHE A 12 7.33 -0.21 3.91
CA PHE A 12 8.00 0.24 2.69
C PHE A 12 9.19 1.18 2.93
N HIS A 13 9.28 1.79 4.12
CA HIS A 13 10.39 2.68 4.45
C HIS A 13 10.68 2.65 5.95
N VAL A 14 11.97 2.64 6.29
CA VAL A 14 12.49 2.90 7.63
C VAL A 14 13.47 4.06 7.54
N GLY A 15 13.16 5.16 8.24
CA GLY A 15 13.91 6.40 8.23
C GLY A 15 15.06 6.41 9.22
N VAL A 16 15.99 7.35 9.03
CA VAL A 16 17.12 7.58 9.93
C VAL A 16 16.60 8.23 11.20
N GLY A 17 16.39 7.43 12.25
CA GLY A 17 15.71 7.86 13.48
C GLY A 17 14.72 6.84 14.01
N GLY A 18 14.43 5.79 13.24
CA GLY A 18 13.50 4.73 13.63
C GLY A 18 12.08 4.96 13.16
N ASP A 19 11.80 6.04 12.42
CA ASP A 19 10.55 6.26 11.71
C ASP A 19 10.23 5.09 10.79
N ARG A 20 9.03 4.54 10.89
CA ARG A 20 8.56 3.44 10.06
C ARG A 20 7.32 3.84 9.31
N TRP A 21 7.28 3.45 8.05
CA TRP A 21 6.16 3.70 7.18
C TRP A 21 5.64 2.40 6.61
N ALA A 22 4.33 2.20 6.76
CA ALA A 22 3.65 1.02 6.26
C ALA A 22 2.44 1.41 5.41
N LEU A 23 2.27 0.68 4.31
CA LEU A 23 1.05 0.69 3.54
C LEU A 23 0.08 -0.30 4.19
N MET A 24 -1.07 0.22 4.62
CA MET A 24 -2.11 -0.50 5.32
C MET A 24 -3.32 -0.68 4.41
N ARG A 25 -4.10 -1.73 4.67
CA ARG A 25 -5.44 -1.91 4.11
C ARG A 25 -6.39 -2.30 5.21
N ASP A 26 -7.45 -1.51 5.33
CA ASP A 26 -8.59 -1.86 6.16
C ASP A 26 -9.34 -3.03 5.52
N LEU A 27 -9.56 -4.12 6.25
CA LEU A 27 -10.23 -5.29 5.69
C LEU A 27 -11.75 -5.17 5.66
N GLN A 28 -12.34 -4.20 6.36
CA GLN A 28 -13.79 -3.97 6.34
C GLN A 28 -14.21 -3.21 5.08
N THR A 29 -13.49 -2.13 4.76
CA THR A 29 -13.77 -1.21 3.66
C THR A 29 -12.91 -1.50 2.43
N GLY A 30 -11.80 -2.23 2.60
CA GLY A 30 -10.83 -2.48 1.54
C GLY A 30 -9.96 -1.27 1.20
N GLN A 31 -10.13 -0.14 1.89
CA GLN A 31 -9.46 1.12 1.58
C GLN A 31 -7.99 1.09 2.04
N PRO A 32 -7.05 1.48 1.17
CA PRO A 32 -5.65 1.60 1.56
C PRO A 32 -5.38 2.95 2.24
N TYR A 33 -4.46 2.94 3.20
CA TYR A 33 -3.98 4.14 3.89
C TYR A 33 -2.51 3.95 4.29
N VAL A 34 -1.81 5.03 4.63
CA VAL A 34 -0.43 4.99 5.09
C VAL A 34 -0.41 5.13 6.62
N SER A 35 0.36 4.27 7.29
CA SER A 35 0.68 4.41 8.71
C SER A 35 2.10 4.90 8.88
N HIS A 36 2.27 5.96 9.66
CA HIS A 36 3.57 6.47 10.11
C HIS A 36 3.71 6.20 11.60
N SER A 37 4.70 5.38 11.96
CA SER A 37 5.11 5.16 13.33
C SER A 37 6.43 5.90 13.55
N PRO A 38 6.44 7.01 14.30
CA PRO A 38 7.69 7.71 14.64
C PRO A 38 8.66 6.78 15.39
N GLY A 39 9.96 7.04 15.28
CA GLY A 39 10.97 6.30 16.05
C GLY A 39 11.07 6.69 17.53
N ASP A 40 10.40 7.78 17.91
CA ASP A 40 10.25 8.27 19.28
C ASP A 40 8.94 7.75 19.90
N ASP A 41 8.66 8.05 21.18
CA ASP A 41 7.40 7.69 21.88
C ASP A 41 6.15 8.46 21.36
N ALA A 42 6.27 9.08 20.19
CA ALA A 42 5.18 9.79 19.54
C ALA A 42 4.14 8.82 18.95
N PRO A 43 2.85 9.19 18.97
CA PRO A 43 1.78 8.30 18.53
C PRO A 43 1.83 8.02 17.02
N GLU A 44 1.38 6.83 16.63
CA GLU A 44 1.17 6.45 15.23
C GLU A 44 0.15 7.38 14.55
N VAL A 45 0.48 7.84 13.35
CA VAL A 45 -0.38 8.71 12.53
C VAL A 45 -0.83 7.96 11.29
N GLN A 46 -2.13 8.05 11.01
CA GLN A 46 -2.71 7.50 9.78
C GLN A 46 -2.96 8.62 8.77
N LEU A 47 -2.56 8.37 7.53
CA LEU A 47 -2.68 9.28 6.42
C LEU A 47 -3.49 8.60 5.32
N ASP A 48 -4.49 9.29 4.79
CA ASP A 48 -5.10 8.89 3.53
C ASP A 48 -4.02 8.75 2.44
N LEU A 49 -4.15 7.72 1.60
CA LEU A 49 -3.16 7.42 0.58
C LEU A 49 -3.01 8.56 -0.42
N GLY A 50 -4.11 9.18 -0.84
CA GLY A 50 -4.08 10.31 -1.77
C GLY A 50 -3.35 11.52 -1.17
N SER A 51 -3.67 11.83 0.08
CA SER A 51 -3.06 12.91 0.86
C SER A 51 -1.56 12.69 1.01
N PHE A 52 -1.12 11.47 1.33
CA PHE A 52 0.30 11.13 1.41
C PHE A 52 1.02 11.37 0.07
N LEU A 53 0.43 10.92 -1.06
CA LEU A 53 1.03 11.10 -2.39
C LEU A 53 1.17 12.56 -2.82
N VAL A 54 0.30 13.45 -2.31
CA VAL A 54 0.35 14.90 -2.56
C VAL A 54 1.36 15.60 -1.65
N LEU A 55 1.35 15.27 -0.35
CA LEU A 55 2.15 15.97 0.65
C LEU A 55 3.63 15.55 0.63
N PHE A 56 3.92 14.31 0.27
CA PHE A 56 5.27 13.77 0.27
C PHE A 56 5.79 13.61 -1.15
N THR A 57 7.01 14.07 -1.40
CA THR A 57 7.66 13.99 -2.72
C THR A 57 9.06 13.37 -2.68
N GLY A 58 9.48 12.91 -1.51
CA GLY A 58 10.81 12.33 -1.27
C GLY A 58 10.85 10.81 -1.41
N GLU A 59 11.88 10.22 -0.80
CA GLU A 59 12.20 8.80 -0.88
C GLU A 59 11.04 7.90 -0.39
N GLU A 60 10.31 8.35 0.63
CA GLU A 60 9.14 7.68 1.19
C GLU A 60 8.07 7.47 0.11
N ARG A 61 7.79 8.50 -0.70
CA ARG A 61 6.84 8.39 -1.82
C ARG A 61 7.36 7.46 -2.90
N GLU A 62 8.63 7.55 -3.26
CA GLU A 62 9.22 6.69 -4.30
C GLU A 62 9.17 5.21 -3.88
N LYS A 63 9.50 4.91 -2.62
CA LYS A 63 9.42 3.56 -2.06
C LYS A 63 7.97 3.07 -2.00
N LEU A 64 7.02 3.92 -1.63
CA LEU A 64 5.60 3.57 -1.65
C LEU A 64 5.12 3.24 -3.07
N LEU A 65 5.43 4.08 -4.05
CA LEU A 65 5.05 3.85 -5.44
C LEU A 65 5.68 2.56 -5.99
N ARG A 66 6.93 2.27 -5.63
CA ARG A 66 7.60 1.01 -5.96
C ARG A 66 6.88 -0.19 -5.33
N LEU A 67 6.48 -0.09 -4.07
CA LEU A 67 5.69 -1.12 -3.40
C LEU A 67 4.35 -1.33 -4.12
N ILE A 68 3.60 -0.26 -4.41
CA ILE A 68 2.32 -0.34 -5.13
C ILE A 68 2.53 -1.00 -6.50
N GLY A 69 3.58 -0.61 -7.25
CA GLY A 69 3.93 -1.23 -8.53
C GLY A 69 4.17 -2.73 -8.41
N SER A 70 4.88 -3.19 -7.37
CA SER A 70 5.12 -4.62 -7.14
C SER A 70 3.86 -5.42 -6.80
N LEU A 71 2.82 -4.74 -6.32
CA LEU A 71 1.54 -5.33 -5.93
C LEU A 71 0.55 -5.40 -7.10
N LEU A 72 0.80 -4.64 -8.17
CA LEU A 72 0.04 -4.78 -9.40
C LEU A 72 0.35 -6.12 -10.09
N PRO A 73 -0.65 -6.75 -10.72
CA PRO A 73 -0.39 -7.88 -11.60
C PRO A 73 0.49 -7.43 -12.77
N ASP A 74 1.39 -8.30 -13.22
CA ASP A 74 2.21 -8.09 -14.40
C ASP A 74 1.28 -8.03 -15.62
N GLU A 75 1.07 -6.85 -16.20
CA GLU A 75 0.17 -6.69 -17.35
C GLU A 75 0.76 -7.37 -18.61
N ASP A 76 2.09 -7.46 -18.71
CA ASP A 76 2.81 -8.10 -19.82
C ASP A 76 2.63 -9.63 -19.85
N ALA A 77 2.51 -10.29 -18.70
CA ALA A 77 2.26 -11.74 -18.66
C ALA A 77 0.84 -12.16 -19.15
N ARG A 78 -0.09 -11.20 -19.33
CA ARG A 78 -1.50 -11.49 -19.68
C ARG A 78 -1.93 -10.96 -21.04
N ALA A 79 -1.10 -10.13 -21.69
CA ALA A 79 -1.38 -9.58 -23.03
C ALA A 79 -1.21 -10.62 -24.16
N ASP A 80 -0.43 -11.69 -23.96
CA ASP A 80 -0.23 -12.72 -24.98
C ASP A 80 -1.40 -13.72 -25.11
N ALA A 81 -2.41 -13.64 -24.22
CA ALA A 81 -3.50 -14.62 -24.16
C ALA A 81 -4.87 -14.10 -24.64
N ASP A 82 -5.07 -12.79 -24.81
CA ASP A 82 -6.43 -12.27 -25.04
C ASP A 82 -6.45 -11.00 -25.89
N GLY A 83 -6.28 -11.20 -27.20
CA GLY A 83 -6.60 -10.19 -28.20
C GLY A 83 -8.11 -9.99 -28.34
N ARG A 84 -8.82 -9.46 -27.33
CA ARG A 84 -10.08 -8.71 -27.55
C ARG A 84 -10.58 -7.97 -26.32
N ALA A 85 -11.01 -6.73 -26.58
CA ALA A 85 -11.95 -5.92 -25.82
C ALA A 85 -11.41 -5.22 -24.56
N GLY A 86 -11.23 -3.90 -24.72
CA GLY A 86 -11.17 -2.96 -23.61
C GLY A 86 -12.44 -3.05 -22.76
N THR A 87 -12.29 -3.60 -21.57
CA THR A 87 -13.18 -3.35 -20.44
C THR A 87 -12.27 -2.97 -19.28
N SER A 88 -12.53 -1.80 -18.69
CA SER A 88 -11.87 -1.33 -17.48
C SER A 88 -12.04 -2.39 -16.40
N ARG A 89 -11.01 -3.23 -16.24
CA ARG A 89 -11.02 -4.33 -15.26
C ARG A 89 -10.84 -3.72 -13.88
N PRO A 90 -11.64 -4.09 -12.88
CA PRO A 90 -11.39 -3.68 -11.50
C PRO A 90 -9.99 -4.15 -11.13
N LEU A 91 -9.15 -3.22 -10.66
CA LEU A 91 -7.74 -3.45 -10.37
C LEU A 91 -7.56 -4.73 -9.54
N THR A 92 -7.02 -5.77 -10.16
CA THR A 92 -6.69 -7.08 -9.55
C THR A 92 -5.52 -6.97 -8.54
N PHE A 93 -5.33 -5.81 -7.95
CA PHE A 93 -4.37 -5.49 -6.89
C PHE A 93 -4.61 -6.32 -5.61
N VAL A 94 -5.82 -6.83 -5.44
CA VAL A 94 -6.32 -7.42 -4.19
C VAL A 94 -5.68 -8.77 -3.86
N SER A 95 -5.28 -9.56 -4.86
CA SER A 95 -4.86 -10.95 -4.63
C SER A 95 -3.43 -11.10 -4.09
N ARG A 96 -2.55 -10.13 -4.36
CA ARG A 96 -1.12 -10.19 -3.96
C ARG A 96 -0.86 -9.62 -2.56
N TRP A 97 -1.87 -9.01 -1.96
CA TRP A 97 -1.79 -8.45 -0.61
C TRP A 97 -1.89 -9.49 0.48
N LEU A 98 -2.52 -10.64 0.23
CA LEU A 98 -2.64 -11.68 1.24
C LEU A 98 -1.32 -12.45 1.39
N PRO A 99 -0.85 -12.72 2.62
CA PRO A 99 0.19 -13.72 2.81
C PRO A 99 -0.36 -15.05 2.30
N ASN A 100 0.37 -15.68 1.38
CA ASN A 100 0.05 -17.02 0.89
C ASN A 100 0.05 -17.95 2.13
N ARG A 101 -1.11 -18.54 2.44
CA ARG A 101 -1.19 -19.57 3.49
C ARG A 101 -0.50 -20.85 3.04
#